data_AF-C6AEA5-F1
#
_entry.id   AF-C6AEA5-F1
#
_cell.length_a   1.000
_cell.length_b   1.000
_cell.length_c   1.000
_cell.angle_alpha   90.00
_cell.angle_beta   90.00
_cell.angle_gamma   90.00
#
_symmetry.space_group_name_H-M   'P 1'
#
loop_
_entity.id
_entity.type
_entity.pdbx_description
1 polymer ?
#
loop_
_entity_poly.entity_id
_entity_poly.type
_entity_poly.pdbx_seq_one_letter_code
_entity_poly.pdbx_strand_id
1 'polypeptide(L)'
;MMCSFKNAQGITRALHGVWHGRYGTARCPAHDDRLPSLSLANGHDARLLLYCYAGCSFREIIQALIRIGLLGKQAFFDKAYDQMLSFSKQISADFKRAKQKAERETRN
;
A
#
# COMPACT_ATOMS: atom_id res chain seq x y z
N MET A 1 14.53 -4.27 -12.65
CA MET A 1 14.52 -5.38 -11.66
C MET A 1 13.65 -4.92 -10.50
N MET A 2 12.38 -5.35 -10.41
CA MET A 2 11.48 -4.92 -9.33
C MET A 2 11.73 -5.80 -8.11
N CYS A 3 12.31 -5.25 -7.06
CA CYS A 3 12.56 -5.95 -5.81
C CYS A 3 11.33 -5.83 -4.91
N SER A 4 10.56 -6.91 -4.75
CA SER A 4 9.44 -6.92 -3.79
C SER A 4 9.97 -7.32 -2.41
N PHE A 5 10.08 -6.35 -1.50
CA PHE A 5 10.51 -6.62 -0.13
C PHE A 5 9.33 -7.08 0.74
N LYS A 6 9.55 -8.11 1.56
CA LYS A 6 8.54 -8.62 2.53
C LYS A 6 8.84 -8.24 3.98
N ASN A 7 9.96 -7.56 4.23
CA ASN A 7 10.42 -7.21 5.58
C ASN A 7 10.75 -5.72 5.71
N ALA A 8 10.65 -5.20 6.93
CA ALA A 8 10.90 -3.79 7.23
C ALA A 8 12.35 -3.40 6.94
N GLN A 9 13.30 -4.29 7.20
CA GLN A 9 14.73 -4.04 6.96
C GLN A 9 15.05 -3.79 5.48
N GLY A 10 14.51 -4.62 4.58
CA GLY A 10 14.71 -4.48 3.14
C GLY A 10 14.13 -3.17 2.62
N ILE A 11 12.92 -2.83 3.07
CA ILE A 11 12.27 -1.57 2.70
C ILE A 11 13.06 -0.37 3.24
N THR A 12 13.50 -0.42 4.51
CA THR A 12 14.30 0.64 5.13
C THR A 12 15.57 0.90 4.32
N ARG A 13 16.31 -0.16 3.97
CA ARG A 13 17.53 -0.07 3.18
C ARG A 13 17.26 0.47 1.77
N ALA A 14 16.18 0.03 1.14
CA ALA A 14 15.83 0.49 -0.20
C ALA A 14 15.35 1.95 -0.24
N LEU A 15 14.81 2.47 0.86
CA LEU A 15 14.52 3.89 1.05
C LEU A 15 15.75 4.71 1.48
N HIS A 16 16.94 4.12 1.47
CA HIS A 16 18.18 4.74 1.97
C HIS A 16 18.09 5.21 3.43
N GLY A 17 17.28 4.51 4.24
CA GLY A 17 17.12 4.76 5.66
C GLY A 17 18.14 4.03 6.54
N VAL A 18 17.99 4.19 7.86
CA VAL A 18 18.86 3.57 8.88
C VAL A 18 18.12 2.43 9.58
N TRP A 19 18.74 1.26 9.64
CA TRP A 19 18.21 0.10 10.36
C TRP A 19 18.82 -0.01 11.76
N HIS A 20 17.99 -0.04 12.80
CA HIS A 20 18.39 -0.10 14.21
C HIS A 20 18.27 -1.51 14.82
N GLY A 21 18.22 -2.56 13.99
CA GLY A 21 18.17 -3.95 14.44
C GLY A 21 16.74 -4.48 14.60
N ARG A 22 15.86 -3.75 15.28
CA ARG A 22 14.44 -4.13 15.47
C ARG A 22 13.46 -3.33 14.61
N TYR A 23 13.81 -2.09 14.32
CA TYR A 23 13.05 -1.17 13.50
C TYR A 23 14.00 -0.36 12.62
N GLY A 24 13.46 0.28 11.60
CA GLY A 24 14.18 1.17 10.70
C GLY A 24 13.51 2.53 10.65
N THR A 25 14.31 3.53 10.33
CA THR A 25 13.85 4.90 10.11
C THR A 25 14.20 5.31 8.69
N ALA A 26 13.25 5.90 7.97
CA ALA A 26 13.42 6.35 6.61
C ALA A 26 12.61 7.62 6.35
N ARG A 27 12.85 8.26 5.20
CA ARG A 27 11.95 9.32 4.73
C ARG A 27 10.67 8.70 4.21
N CYS A 28 9.54 9.32 4.53
CA CYS A 28 8.27 8.85 4.03
C CYS A 28 8.16 9.14 2.53
N PRO A 29 7.81 8.17 1.67
CA PRO A 29 7.61 8.43 0.24
C PRO A 29 6.23 9.02 -0.08
N ALA A 30 5.32 9.11 0.90
CA ALA A 30 3.97 9.65 0.69
C ALA A 30 3.89 11.18 0.76
N HIS A 31 4.90 11.83 1.31
CA HIS A 31 5.05 13.29 1.33
C HIS A 31 6.52 13.67 1.07
N ASP A 32 6.76 14.93 0.70
CA ASP A 32 8.13 15.42 0.57
C ASP A 32 8.69 15.72 1.95
N ASP A 33 9.62 14.89 2.40
CA ASP A 33 10.20 14.95 3.74
C ASP A 33 11.68 15.33 3.71
N ARG A 34 12.05 16.21 4.63
CA ARG A 34 13.46 16.59 4.84
C ARG A 34 14.15 15.67 5.85
N LEU A 35 13.39 15.13 6.80
CA LEU A 35 13.87 14.30 7.91
C LEU A 35 13.29 12.88 7.84
N PRO A 36 13.89 11.87 8.49
CA PRO A 36 13.32 10.53 8.51
C PRO A 36 12.09 10.48 9.43
N SER A 37 10.88 10.71 8.91
CA SER A 37 9.63 10.62 9.69
C SER A 37 8.92 9.27 9.61
N LEU A 38 9.40 8.33 8.78
CA LEU A 38 8.79 7.01 8.63
C LEU A 38 9.52 5.99 9.51
N SER A 39 8.78 5.36 10.42
CA SER A 39 9.21 4.21 11.19
C SER A 39 8.69 2.91 10.56
N LEU A 40 9.59 1.95 10.41
CA LEU A 40 9.35 0.64 9.81
C LEU A 40 9.73 -0.46 10.80
N ALA A 41 8.82 -1.37 11.12
CA ALA A 41 9.14 -2.52 11.98
C ALA A 41 8.46 -3.80 11.50
N ASN A 42 9.03 -4.95 11.89
CA ASN A 42 8.38 -6.24 11.72
C ASN A 42 7.53 -6.51 12.96
N GLY A 43 6.22 -6.69 12.78
CA GLY A 43 5.31 -7.15 13.83
C GLY A 43 5.42 -8.66 14.07
N HIS A 44 4.78 -9.13 15.14
CA HIS A 44 4.84 -10.53 15.59
C HIS A 44 4.25 -11.55 14.58
N ASP A 45 3.31 -11.13 13.72
CA ASP A 45 2.64 -12.00 12.73
C ASP A 45 3.19 -11.86 11.30
N ALA A 46 4.48 -11.54 11.16
CA ALA A 46 5.10 -11.19 9.87
C ALA A 46 4.43 -10.00 9.15
N ARG A 47 3.65 -9.20 9.91
CA ARG A 47 3.00 -7.98 9.42
C ARG A 47 3.99 -6.83 9.46
N LEU A 48 3.98 -6.01 8.41
CA LEU A 48 4.77 -4.78 8.39
C LEU A 48 4.05 -3.70 9.21
N LEU A 49 4.76 -3.10 10.16
CA LEU A 49 4.31 -1.92 10.89
C LEU A 49 4.93 -0.69 10.24
N LEU A 50 4.08 0.23 9.82
CA LEU A 50 4.45 1.49 9.21
C LEU A 50 3.79 2.61 9.99
N TYR A 51 4.59 3.57 10.43
CA TYR A 51 4.08 4.74 11.12
C TYR A 51 4.83 5.97 10.66
N CYS A 52 4.09 6.97 10.18
CA CYS A 52 4.64 8.25 9.78
C CYS A 52 4.28 9.31 10.81
N TYR A 53 5.29 9.92 11.43
CA TYR A 53 5.10 10.98 12.43
C TYR A 53 4.53 12.28 11.86
N ALA A 54 4.62 12.48 10.54
CA ALA A 54 4.04 13.63 9.85
C ALA A 54 2.52 13.51 9.61
N GLY A 55 1.93 12.34 9.87
CA GLY A 55 0.48 12.12 9.78
C GLY A 55 -0.02 11.46 8.49
N CYS A 56 0.87 10.94 7.63
CA CYS A 56 0.44 10.15 6.48
C CYS A 56 -0.31 8.89 6.92
N SER A 57 -1.41 8.59 6.23
CA SER A 57 -2.15 7.36 6.48
C SER A 57 -1.35 6.14 6.02
N PHE A 58 -1.60 4.99 6.66
CA PHE A 58 -0.99 3.73 6.27
C PHE A 58 -1.19 3.44 4.78
N ARG A 59 -2.40 3.71 4.25
CA ARG A 59 -2.74 3.46 2.84
C ARG A 59 -1.94 4.32 1.87
N GLU A 60 -1.68 5.59 2.19
CA GLU A 60 -0.87 6.48 1.37
C GLU A 60 0.59 6.01 1.32
N ILE A 61 1.14 5.61 2.46
CA ILE A 61 2.50 5.06 2.55
C ILE A 61 2.63 3.80 1.68
N ILE A 62 1.66 2.88 1.78
CA ILE A 62 1.64 1.67 0.95
C ILE A 62 1.55 2.00 -0.54
N GLN A 63 0.65 2.90 -0.93
CA GLN A 63 0.51 3.28 -2.33
C GLN A 63 1.79 3.91 -2.87
N ALA A 64 2.43 4.78 -2.09
CA ALA A 64 3.71 5.39 -2.45
C ALA A 64 4.80 4.32 -2.63
N LEU A 65 4.93 3.38 -1.69
CA LEU A 65 5.88 2.26 -1.76
C LEU A 65 5.66 1.35 -2.98
N ILE A 66 4.39 1.11 -3.36
CA ILE A 66 4.04 0.35 -4.57
C ILE A 66 4.40 1.15 -5.84
N ARG A 67 4.15 2.47 -5.86
CA ARG A 67 4.47 3.34 -7.01
C ARG A 67 5.97 3.36 -7.31
N ILE A 68 6.81 3.38 -6.28
CA ILE A 68 8.27 3.31 -6.42
C ILE A 68 8.79 1.87 -6.62
N GLY A 69 7.90 0.87 -6.58
CA GLY A 69 8.23 -0.53 -6.89
C GLY A 69 8.94 -1.29 -5.77
N LEU A 70 8.96 -0.78 -4.54
CA LEU A 70 9.56 -1.47 -3.38
C LEU A 70 8.65 -2.54 -2.77
N LEU A 71 7.35 -2.45 -3.06
CA LEU A 71 6.35 -3.38 -2.57
C LEU A 71 5.48 -3.90 -3.71
N GLY A 72 5.34 -5.22 -3.78
CA GLY A 72 4.37 -5.86 -4.66
C GLY A 72 2.95 -5.66 -4.15
N LYS A 73 1.97 -5.56 -5.06
CA LYS A 73 0.53 -5.53 -4.68
C LYS A 73 0.16 -6.69 -3.75
N GLN A 74 0.87 -7.84 -3.84
CA GLN A 74 0.64 -9.01 -3.00
C GLN A 74 1.16 -8.94 -1.56
N ALA A 75 2.05 -7.99 -1.23
CA ALA A 75 2.78 -8.00 0.03
C ALA A 75 1.96 -7.60 1.28
N PHE A 76 0.71 -7.15 1.10
CA PHE A 76 -0.16 -6.67 2.18
C PHE A 76 -1.56 -7.28 2.20
N PHE A 77 -1.80 -8.36 1.44
CA PHE A 77 -3.12 -9.00 1.46
C PHE A 77 -3.31 -9.78 2.78
N ASP A 78 -3.76 -9.06 3.81
CA ASP A 78 -4.58 -9.68 4.84
C ASP A 78 -5.91 -10.11 4.20
N LYS A 79 -6.43 -11.29 4.54
CA LYS A 79 -7.66 -11.85 3.94
C LYS A 79 -8.85 -10.88 4.03
N ALA A 80 -8.89 -10.05 5.08
CA ALA A 80 -9.96 -9.10 5.34
C ALA A 80 -10.03 -7.94 4.32
N TYR A 81 -8.90 -7.44 3.82
CA TYR A 81 -8.89 -6.32 2.87
C TYR A 81 -9.18 -6.78 1.44
N ASP A 82 -8.80 -8.00 1.08
CA ASP A 82 -9.14 -8.59 -0.23
C ASP A 82 -10.64 -8.88 -0.36
N GLN A 83 -11.30 -9.33 0.72
CA GLN A 83 -12.76 -9.43 0.75
C GLN A 83 -13.44 -8.08 0.53
N MET A 84 -12.99 -7.03 1.24
CA MET A 84 -13.55 -5.68 1.10
C MET A 84 -13.29 -5.08 -0.29
N LEU A 85 -12.10 -5.28 -0.86
CA LEU A 85 -11.74 -4.80 -2.20
C LEU A 85 -12.45 -5.58 -3.31
N SER A 86 -12.64 -6.88 -3.14
CA SER A 86 -13.41 -7.74 -4.05
C SER A 86 -14.87 -7.31 -4.09
N PHE A 87 -15.45 -6.98 -2.93
CA PHE A 87 -16.80 -6.42 -2.84
C PHE A 87 -16.91 -5.06 -3.54
N SER A 88 -15.93 -4.16 -3.34
CA SER A 88 -15.90 -2.85 -3.99
C SER A 88 -15.73 -2.93 -5.52
N LYS A 89 -14.94 -3.88 -6.03
CA LYS A 89 -14.83 -4.18 -7.47
C LYS A 89 -16.13 -4.70 -8.05
N GLN A 90 -16.85 -5.56 -7.32
CA GLN A 90 -18.14 -6.10 -7.73
C GLN A 90 -19.17 -4.96 -7.90
N ILE A 91 -19.31 -4.08 -6.90
CA ILE A 91 -20.18 -2.90 -6.96
C ILE A 91 -19.87 -2.03 -8.19
N SER A 92 -18.60 -1.79 -8.47
CA SER A 92 -18.17 -0.97 -9.62
C SER A 92 -18.50 -1.62 -10.97
N ALA A 93 -18.37 -2.95 -11.07
CA ALA A 93 -18.70 -3.70 -12.27
C ALA A 93 -20.22 -3.75 -12.52
N ASP A 94 -21.00 -3.93 -11.46
CA ASP A 94 -22.45 -3.98 -11.55
C ASP A 94 -23.04 -2.61 -11.92
N PHE A 95 -22.48 -1.52 -11.39
CA PHE A 95 -22.87 -0.16 -11.80
C PHE A 95 -22.54 0.10 -13.29
N LYS A 96 -21.40 -0.39 -13.79
CA LYS A 96 -21.04 -0.31 -15.22
C LYS A 96 -21.99 -1.12 -16.10
N ARG A 97 -22.36 -2.34 -15.68
CA ARG A 97 -23.31 -3.20 -16.41
C ARG A 97 -24.72 -2.60 -16.45
N ALA A 98 -25.19 -2.04 -15.34
CA ALA A 98 -26.48 -1.36 -15.27
C ALA A 98 -26.53 -0.17 -16.23
N LYS A 99 -25.47 0.65 -16.28
CA LYS A 99 -25.36 1.76 -17.23
C LYS A 99 -25.42 1.30 -18.70
N GLN A 100 -24.67 0.26 -19.06
CA GLN A 100 -24.67 -0.29 -20.41
C GLN A 100 -26.03 -0.88 -20.83
N LYS A 101 -26.78 -1.46 -19.88
CA LYS A 101 -28.13 -1.99 -20.15
C LYS A 101 -29.11 -0.85 -20.47
N ALA A 102 -29.10 0.22 -19.68
CA ALA A 102 -29.95 1.39 -19.91
C ALA A 102 -29.65 2.11 -21.24
N GLU A 103 -28.37 2.19 -21.64
CA GLU A 103 -27.95 2.76 -22.93
C GLU A 103 -28.39 1.91 -24.14
N ARG A 104 -28.59 0.60 -23.97
CA ARG A 104 -29.06 -0.28 -25.05
C ARG A 104 -30.58 -0.24 -25.21
N GLU A 105 -31.31 -0.10 -24.11
CA GLU A 105 -32.78 -0.03 -24.11
C GLU A 105 -33.30 1.31 -24.65
N THR A 106 -32.52 2.39 -24.53
CA THR A 106 -32.86 3.72 -25.07
C THR A 106 -32.55 3.89 -26.55
N ARG A 107 -31.86 2.92 -27.18
CA ARG A 107 -31.47 2.94 -28.60
C ARG A 107 -32.38 2.09 -29.50
N ASN A 108 -33.36 1.42 -28.92
CA ASN A 108 -34.37 0.60 -29.61
C ASN A 108 -35.74 1.26 -29.48
#